data_AF-A0AAU9ZCJ7-F1
#
_entry.id   AF-A0AAU9ZCJ7-F1
#
_cell.length_a   1.000
_cell.length_b   1.000
_cell.length_c   1.000
_cell.angle_alpha   90.00
_cell.angle_beta   90.00
_cell.angle_gamma   90.00
#
_symmetry.space_group_name_H-M   'P 1'
#
loop_
_entity.id
_entity.type
_entity.pdbx_description
1 polymer ?
#
loop_
_entity_poly.entity_id
_entity_poly.type
_entity_poly.pdbx_seq_one_letter_code
_entity_poly.pdbx_strand_id
1 'polypeptide(L)' 'MHKVHDLFTVGSGEAMLQLIPPFQCRRHCQSVAMPIEPGDIGYAGAAHWKVYIVARGAQPLVICDGTTLSEL' A
#
# COMPACT_ATOMS: atom_id res chain seq x y z
N MET A 1 10.43 0.26 0.31
CA MET A 1 9.14 0.17 -0.42
C MET A 1 8.50 -1.14 0.01
N HIS A 2 7.39 -1.08 0.76
CA HIS A 2 6.68 -2.27 1.25
C HIS A 2 5.63 -2.68 0.23
N LYS A 3 5.53 -3.97 -0.09
CA LYS A 3 4.47 -4.51 -0.94
C LYS A 3 3.38 -5.06 -0.04
N VAL A 4 2.18 -4.54 -0.19
CA VAL A 4 1.02 -4.94 0.60
C VAL A 4 0.25 -6.05 -0.12
N HIS A 5 -0.47 -6.86 0.66
CA HIS A 5 -1.50 -7.78 0.16
C HIS A 5 -2.77 -6.99 -0.22
N ASP A 6 -3.94 -7.54 0.07
CA ASP A 6 -5.21 -6.96 -0.35
C ASP A 6 -5.75 -5.92 0.62
N LEU A 7 -5.46 -6.03 1.92
CA LEU A 7 -5.98 -5.17 2.99
C LEU A 7 -4.84 -4.67 3.88
N PHE A 8 -4.89 -3.40 4.28
CA PHE A 8 -3.99 -2.85 5.29
C PHE A 8 -4.63 -1.73 6.11
N THR A 9 -4.05 -1.46 7.27
CA THR A 9 -4.32 -0.26 8.07
C THR A 9 -3.01 0.43 8.44
N VAL A 10 -3.05 1.76 8.54
CA VAL A 10 -1.90 2.59 8.93
C VAL A 10 -1.99 2.87 10.42
N GLY A 11 -1.05 2.34 11.19
CA GLY A 11 -0.99 2.53 12.64
C GLY A 11 -0.26 3.81 13.07
N SER A 12 0.81 4.18 12.37
CA SER A 12 1.58 5.40 12.62
C SER A 12 2.41 5.81 11.41
N GLY A 13 2.85 7.08 11.40
CA GLY A 13 3.68 7.66 10.36
C GLY A 13 2.89 8.08 9.12
N GLU A 14 3.55 8.82 8.24
CA GLU A 14 3.00 9.29 6.97
C GLU A 14 3.58 8.46 5.83
N ALA A 15 2.81 8.22 4.78
CA ALA A 15 3.32 7.54 3.60
C ALA A 15 2.62 8.00 2.32
N MET A 16 3.19 7.62 1.18
CA MET A 16 2.52 7.63 -0.11
C MET A 16 2.15 6.20 -0.49
N LEU A 17 0.88 5.99 -0.75
CA LEU A 17 0.38 4.81 -1.44
C LEU A 17 0.55 4.99 -2.95
N GLN A 18 1.03 3.94 -3.62
CA GLN A 18 1.05 3.84 -5.07
C GLN A 18 0.32 2.56 -5.51
N LEU A 19 -0.71 2.73 -6.32
CA LEU A 19 -1.45 1.65 -6.96
C LEU A 19 -1.10 1.65 -8.44
N ILE A 20 -0.47 0.56 -8.90
CA ILE A 20 -0.01 0.44 -10.28
C ILE A 20 -0.76 -0.72 -10.96
N PRO A 21 -1.53 -0.47 -12.03
CA PRO A 21 -2.23 -1.53 -12.73
C PRO A 21 -1.23 -2.40 -13.54
N PRO A 22 -1.53 -3.70 -13.72
CA PRO A 22 -0.82 -4.58 -14.63
C PRO A 22 -0.76 -4.00 -16.04
N PHE A 23 0.26 -4.39 -16.81
CA PHE A 23 0.50 -3.84 -18.14
C PHE A 23 -0.73 -3.92 -19.06
N GLN A 24 -1.44 -5.04 -19.05
CA GLN A 24 -2.67 -5.26 -19.82
C GLN A 24 -3.81 -4.29 -19.48
N CYS A 25 -3.84 -3.75 -18.26
CA CYS A 25 -4.89 -2.84 -17.80
C CYS A 25 -4.52 -1.36 -18.00
N ARG A 26 -3.26 -1.03 -18.34
CA ARG A 26 -2.78 0.38 -18.44
C ARG A 26 -3.46 1.22 -19.53
N ARG A 27 -4.14 0.58 -20.48
CA ARG A 27 -4.95 1.30 -21.48
C ARG A 27 -6.27 1.83 -20.91
N HIS A 28 -6.72 1.28 -19.79
CA HIS A 28 -8.03 1.58 -19.18
C HIS A 28 -7.91 2.15 -17.77
N CYS A 29 -6.86 1.79 -17.05
CA CYS A 29 -6.61 2.19 -15.67
C CYS A 29 -5.33 3.01 -15.58
N GLN A 30 -5.40 4.12 -14.85
CA GLN A 30 -4.22 4.91 -14.50
C GLN A 30 -3.61 4.42 -13.19
N SER A 31 -2.33 4.74 -12.98
CA SER A 31 -1.72 4.62 -11.65
C SER A 31 -2.32 5.67 -10.72
N VAL A 32 -2.51 5.30 -9.46
CA VAL A 32 -2.96 6.23 -8.42
C VAL A 32 -1.82 6.41 -7.42
N ALA A 33 -1.53 7.65 -7.06
CA ALA A 33 -0.61 7.98 -5.98
C ALA A 33 -1.31 8.93 -5.01
N MET A 34 -1.41 8.56 -3.74
CA MET A 34 -2.08 9.37 -2.73
C MET A 34 -1.38 9.28 -1.37
N PRO A 35 -1.38 10.36 -0.58
CA PRO A 35 -0.92 10.29 0.80
C PRO A 35 -1.84 9.37 1.61
N ILE A 36 -1.26 8.72 2.61
CA ILE A 36 -1.97 7.95 3.63
C ILE A 36 -1.40 8.28 5.01
N GLU A 37 -2.25 8.26 6.02
CA GLU A 37 -1.97 8.70 7.38
C GLU A 37 -2.58 7.76 8.44
N PRO A 38 -2.22 7.91 9.73
CA PRO A 38 -2.72 7.03 10.77
C PRO A 38 -4.25 7.04 10.85
N GLY A 39 -4.85 5.84 10.89
CA GLY A 39 -6.30 5.65 10.86
C GLY A 39 -6.85 5.29 9.49
N ASP A 40 -6.08 5.47 8.42
CA ASP A 40 -6.48 5.02 7.09
C ASP A 40 -6.54 3.48 7.02
N ILE A 41 -7.52 2.99 6.27
CA ILE A 41 -7.72 1.58 5.94
C ILE A 41 -7.83 1.48 4.42
N GLY A 42 -6.99 0.66 3.81
CA GLY A 42 -6.95 0.49 2.36
C GLY A 42 -7.21 -0.95 1.95
N TYR A 43 -8.01 -1.12 0.89
CA TYR A 43 -8.18 -2.40 0.21
C TYR A 43 -7.91 -2.26 -1.29
N ALA A 44 -7.08 -3.13 -1.84
CA ALA A 44 -6.85 -3.22 -3.28
C ALA A 44 -6.48 -4.65 -3.67
N GLY A 45 -7.31 -5.31 -4.49
CA GLY A 45 -7.05 -6.69 -4.90
C GLY A 45 -5.71 -6.84 -5.64
N ALA A 46 -4.78 -7.61 -5.08
CA ALA A 46 -3.41 -7.77 -5.56
C ALA A 46 -3.32 -8.47 -6.92
N ALA A 47 -4.38 -9.17 -7.35
CA ALA A 47 -4.51 -9.72 -8.70
C ALA A 47 -4.62 -8.61 -9.77
N HIS A 48 -5.11 -7.43 -9.38
CA HIS A 48 -5.42 -6.32 -10.29
C HIS A 48 -4.57 -5.08 -10.05
N TRP A 49 -3.86 -5.01 -8.92
CA TRP A 49 -3.04 -3.86 -8.54
C TRP A 49 -1.73 -4.30 -7.90
N LYS A 50 -0.64 -3.64 -8.28
CA LYS A 50 0.58 -3.65 -7.47
C LYS A 50 0.48 -2.51 -6.48
N VAL A 51 0.43 -2.87 -5.20
CA VAL A 51 0.29 -1.94 -4.08
C VAL A 51 1.64 -1.71 -3.45
N TYR A 52 2.10 -0.46 -3.45
CA TYR A 52 3.35 -0.05 -2.82
C TYR A 52 3.10 1.05 -1.82
N ILE A 53 3.68 0.90 -0.63
CA ILE A 53 3.72 1.95 0.38
C ILE A 53 5.15 2.45 0.53
N VAL A 54 5.31 3.77 0.39
CA VAL A 54 6.58 4.48 0.52
C VAL A 54 6.48 5.46 1.68
N ALA A 55 7.24 5.18 2.75
CA ALA A 55 7.28 6.05 3.93
C ALA A 55 7.64 7.49 3.56
N ARG A 56 7.04 8.43 4.29
CA ARG A 56 7.33 9.86 4.25
C ARG A 56 7.61 10.36 5.67
N GLY A 57 8.42 11.42 5.75
CA GLY A 57 8.76 12.05 7.01
C GLY A 57 9.77 11.24 7.85
N ALA A 58 9.88 11.62 9.12
CA ALA A 58 10.87 11.09 10.06
C ALA A 58 10.27 10.13 11.10
N GLN A 59 8.94 10.06 11.21
CA GLN A 59 8.27 9.16 12.15
C GLN A 59 8.29 7.71 11.63
N PRO A 60 8.36 6.71 12.52
CA PRO A 60 8.24 5.31 12.12
C PRO A 60 6.89 5.03 11.43
N LEU A 61 6.95 4.45 10.24
CA LEU A 61 5.78 3.98 9.51
C LEU A 61 5.40 2.59 10.01
N VAL A 62 4.17 2.42 10.50
CA VAL A 62 3.61 1.14 10.91
C VAL A 62 2.42 0.79 10.01
N ILE A 63 2.54 -0.32 9.28
CA ILE A 63 1.49 -0.88 8.43
C ILE A 63 1.11 -2.25 8.99
N CYS A 64 -0.17 -2.46 9.27
CA CYS A 64 -0.71 -3.78 9.61
C CYS A 64 -1.47 -4.30 8.39
N ASP A 65 -0.93 -5.29 7.69
CA ASP A 65 -1.52 -5.86 6.46
C ASP A 65 -2.06 -7.29 6.65
N GLY A 66 -2.24 -7.70 7.92
CA GLY A 66 -2.72 -9.04 8.27
C GLY A 66 -1.74 -10.17 7.91
N THR A 67 -0.57 -9.85 7.36
CA THR A 67 0.48 -10.83 7.19
C THR A 67 1.12 -11.06 8.54
N THR A 68 0.84 -12.22 9.12
CA THR A 68 1.74 -12.78 10.12
C THR A 68 2.95 -13.26 9.33
N LEU A 69 3.94 -12.40 9.11
CA LEU A 69 5.29 -12.89 8.88
C LEU A 69 5.67 -13.68 10.14
N SER A 70 5.34 -14.98 10.16
CA SER A 70 6.19 -15.94 10.85
C SER A 70 7.50 -15.88 10.07
N GLU A 71 8.41 -15.01 10.53
CA GLU A 71 9.79 -15.04 10.08
C GLU A 71 10.31 -16.48 10.27
N LEU A 72 10.69 -17.12 9.18
CA LEU A 72 11.38 -18.40 9.15
C LEU A 72 12.51 -18.31 8.13
#